data_AF-A0A9D1C8E7-F1
#
_entry.id   AF-A0A9D1C8E7-F1
#
_cell.length_a   1.000
_cell.length_b   1.000
_cell.length_c   1.000
_cell.angle_alpha   90.00
_cell.angle_beta   90.00
_cell.angle_gamma   90.00
#
_symmetry.space_group_name_H-M   'P 1'
#
loop_
_entity.id
_entity.type
_entity.pdbx_description
1 polymer ?
#
loop_
_entity_poly.entity_id
_entity_poly.type
_entity_poly.pdbx_seq_one_letter_code
_entity_poly.pdbx_strand_id
1 'polypeptide(L)'
;MAEELGRIQRPTASQYDGRRKLLLVPLIYGPQADDPVGAEVLQNYWEQMQTQVDALEAALGGLQHIYHESLTMGGDEGLEQLGAADQRSHGFVTAKTGSGAVLEATEDMDILLETLDLQRCMMIPLASANVGSRLQEWHADSNRQRYEHIANQIDSTLGENETGLLLISERHQVQFPSDIEVFYVSPPALDDYRRWFQNWMDQQQAATAAESEPTGTDAEVAVNDDEIYGVEEAAGQDEASEEPETD
;
A
#
# COMPACT_ATOMS: atom_id res chain seq x y z
N MET A 1 -6.05 -29.73 -42.97
CA MET A 1 -7.25 -29.70 -42.11
C MET A 1 -6.75 -29.29 -40.74
N ALA A 2 -7.15 -28.10 -40.27
CA ALA A 2 -6.78 -27.61 -38.95
C ALA A 2 -7.86 -28.10 -37.98
N GLU A 3 -7.48 -28.87 -36.96
CA GLU A 3 -8.37 -29.23 -35.86
C GLU A 3 -8.70 -27.96 -35.07
N GLU A 4 -9.98 -27.64 -34.96
CA GLU A 4 -10.47 -26.57 -34.10
C GLU A 4 -10.20 -26.95 -32.64
N LEU A 5 -9.27 -26.24 -32.00
CA LEU A 5 -9.04 -26.29 -30.56
C LEU A 5 -10.37 -26.09 -29.83
N GLY A 6 -10.70 -27.03 -28.93
CA GLY A 6 -12.00 -27.14 -28.29
C GLY A 6 -12.51 -25.82 -27.72
N ARG A 7 -13.75 -25.46 -28.07
CA ARG A 7 -14.48 -24.36 -27.44
C ARG A 7 -14.52 -24.60 -25.93
N ILE A 8 -13.73 -23.83 -25.17
CA ILE A 8 -13.88 -23.71 -23.72
C ILE A 8 -15.28 -23.12 -23.51
N GLN A 9 -16.23 -23.96 -23.12
CA GLN A 9 -17.56 -23.48 -22.74
C GLN A 9 -17.39 -22.60 -21.51
N ARG A 10 -17.88 -21.36 -21.57
CA ARG A 10 -17.95 -20.50 -20.39
C ARG A 10 -18.76 -21.26 -19.34
N PRO A 11 -18.15 -21.55 -18.19
CA PRO A 11 -18.73 -22.55 -17.34
C PRO A 11 -19.89 -21.89 -16.55
N THR A 12 -21.03 -22.59 -16.46
CA THR A 12 -22.31 -22.03 -16.03
C THR A 12 -22.34 -21.75 -14.53
N ALA A 13 -23.00 -20.66 -14.10
CA ALA A 13 -23.07 -20.23 -12.70
C ALA A 13 -23.40 -21.35 -11.70
N SER A 14 -24.26 -22.29 -12.10
CA SER A 14 -24.69 -23.45 -11.31
C SER A 14 -23.57 -24.42 -10.90
N GLN A 15 -22.40 -24.36 -11.52
CA GLN A 15 -21.27 -25.18 -11.10
C GLN A 15 -20.63 -24.68 -9.79
N TYR A 16 -20.93 -23.44 -9.41
CA TYR A 16 -20.45 -22.80 -8.20
C TYR A 16 -21.51 -22.83 -7.09
N ASP A 17 -22.61 -23.58 -7.29
CA ASP A 17 -23.60 -23.82 -6.25
C ASP A 17 -22.94 -24.54 -5.06
N GLY A 18 -23.22 -24.07 -3.85
CA GLY A 18 -22.64 -24.51 -2.60
C GLY A 18 -21.25 -23.95 -2.31
N ARG A 19 -20.63 -23.18 -3.23
CA ARG A 19 -19.33 -22.52 -2.99
C ARG A 19 -19.49 -21.08 -2.56
N ARG A 20 -18.55 -20.63 -1.73
CA ARG A 20 -18.29 -19.22 -1.47
C ARG A 20 -17.50 -18.67 -2.66
N LYS A 21 -17.85 -17.50 -3.17
CA LYS A 21 -17.18 -16.91 -4.35
C LYS A 21 -16.52 -15.61 -3.93
N LEU A 22 -15.30 -15.36 -4.40
CA LEU A 22 -14.58 -14.13 -4.11
C LEU A 22 -14.07 -13.50 -5.41
N LEU A 23 -14.54 -12.30 -5.72
CA LEU A 23 -13.97 -11.46 -6.77
C LEU A 23 -12.73 -10.77 -6.20
N LEU A 24 -11.55 -11.09 -6.72
CA LEU A 24 -10.28 -10.53 -6.27
C LEU A 24 -9.84 -9.43 -7.24
N VAL A 25 -9.85 -8.20 -6.74
CA VAL A 25 -9.63 -6.97 -7.52
C VAL A 25 -8.34 -6.30 -7.06
N PRO A 26 -7.37 -6.06 -7.95
CA PRO A 26 -6.21 -5.23 -7.64
C PRO A 26 -6.63 -3.83 -7.18
N LEU A 27 -6.26 -3.47 -5.96
CA LEU A 27 -6.42 -2.11 -5.47
C LEU A 27 -5.24 -1.28 -5.96
N ILE A 28 -5.49 -0.37 -6.89
CA ILE A 28 -4.46 0.51 -7.42
C ILE A 28 -4.72 1.96 -7.01
N TYR A 29 -3.66 2.59 -6.54
CA TYR A 29 -3.64 4.01 -6.22
C TYR A 29 -2.85 4.76 -7.29
N GLY A 30 -3.35 5.92 -7.70
CA GLY A 30 -2.55 6.84 -8.50
C GLY A 30 -1.51 7.51 -7.61
N PRO A 31 -0.31 7.84 -8.12
CA PRO A 31 0.53 8.82 -7.46
C PRO A 31 -0.26 10.13 -7.30
N GLN A 32 -0.05 10.83 -6.19
CA GLN A 32 -0.65 12.14 -5.90
C GLN A 32 -0.14 13.28 -6.82
N ALA A 33 0.56 12.93 -7.89
CA ALA A 33 1.13 13.90 -8.82
C ALA A 33 0.10 14.29 -9.88
N ASP A 34 0.10 15.57 -10.28
CA ASP A 34 -0.68 16.10 -11.40
C ASP A 34 -0.14 15.60 -12.76
N ASP A 35 -0.06 14.27 -12.96
CA ASP A 35 0.25 13.66 -14.26
C ASP A 35 -1.07 13.33 -15.00
N PRO A 36 -1.42 14.06 -16.07
CA PRO A 36 -2.65 13.82 -16.82
C PRO A 36 -2.66 12.43 -17.50
N VAL A 37 -1.51 11.89 -17.89
CA VAL A 37 -1.42 10.55 -18.48
C VAL A 37 -1.72 9.49 -17.42
N GLY A 38 -1.17 9.67 -16.22
CA GLY A 38 -1.46 8.82 -15.08
C GLY A 38 -2.94 8.79 -14.71
N ALA A 39 -3.58 9.96 -14.69
CA ALA A 39 -5.00 10.08 -14.42
C ALA A 39 -5.86 9.34 -15.45
N GLU A 40 -5.53 9.45 -16.74
CA GLU A 40 -6.24 8.75 -17.83
C GLU A 40 -6.07 7.22 -17.73
N VAL A 41 -4.84 6.74 -17.51
CA VAL A 41 -4.55 5.31 -17.37
C VAL A 41 -5.27 4.70 -16.17
N LEU A 42 -5.30 5.42 -15.05
CA LEU A 42 -6.02 5.03 -13.84
C LEU A 42 -7.53 5.01 -14.06
N GLN A 43 -8.08 6.03 -14.72
CA GLN A 43 -9.51 6.08 -15.09
C GLN A 43 -9.90 4.87 -15.95
N ASN A 44 -9.11 4.58 -16.99
CA ASN A 44 -9.33 3.43 -17.88
C ASN A 44 -9.30 2.10 -17.12
N TYR A 45 -8.39 1.94 -16.15
CA TYR A 45 -8.40 0.78 -15.27
C TYR A 45 -9.72 0.67 -14.49
N TRP A 46 -10.12 1.74 -13.80
CA TRP A 46 -11.31 1.72 -12.95
C TRP A 46 -12.59 1.44 -13.75
N GLU A 47 -12.72 1.99 -14.96
CA GLU A 47 -13.87 1.72 -15.83
C GLU A 47 -13.94 0.26 -16.29
N GLN A 48 -12.82 -0.30 -16.73
CA GLN A 48 -12.76 -1.69 -17.17
C GLN A 48 -12.95 -2.67 -16.02
N MET A 49 -12.35 -2.38 -14.86
CA MET A 49 -12.51 -3.17 -13.64
C MET A 49 -13.98 -3.22 -13.23
N GLN A 50 -14.65 -2.06 -13.15
CA GLN A 50 -16.08 -1.98 -12.82
C GLN A 50 -16.95 -2.80 -13.79
N THR A 51 -16.70 -2.65 -15.09
CA THR A 51 -17.41 -3.41 -16.13
C THR A 51 -17.27 -4.92 -15.94
N GLN A 52 -16.07 -5.40 -15.56
CA GLN A 52 -15.84 -6.82 -15.31
C GLN A 52 -16.48 -7.30 -14.02
N VAL A 53 -16.40 -6.52 -12.94
CA VAL A 53 -17.10 -6.82 -11.68
C VAL A 53 -18.60 -6.93 -11.92
N ASP A 54 -19.21 -5.97 -12.61
CA ASP A 54 -20.65 -5.98 -12.89
C ASP A 54 -21.08 -7.23 -13.67
N ALA A 55 -20.27 -7.64 -14.66
CA ALA A 55 -20.54 -8.84 -15.43
C ALA A 55 -20.43 -10.13 -14.58
N LEU A 56 -19.45 -10.20 -13.66
CA LEU A 56 -19.26 -11.33 -12.77
C LEU A 56 -20.34 -11.37 -11.68
N GLU A 57 -20.67 -10.24 -11.09
CA GLU A 57 -21.77 -10.09 -10.12
C GLU A 57 -23.09 -10.58 -10.73
N ALA A 58 -23.44 -10.13 -11.94
CA ALA A 58 -24.64 -10.57 -12.63
C ALA A 58 -24.61 -12.08 -12.95
N ALA A 59 -23.45 -12.62 -13.29
CA ALA A 59 -23.29 -14.04 -13.59
C ALA A 59 -23.33 -14.94 -12.34
N LEU A 60 -22.88 -14.44 -11.18
CA LEU A 60 -22.76 -15.21 -9.93
C LEU A 60 -23.97 -15.07 -8.99
N GLY A 61 -24.92 -14.19 -9.32
CA GLY A 61 -26.18 -14.03 -8.59
C GLY A 61 -26.20 -12.87 -7.61
N GLY A 62 -25.33 -11.87 -7.79
CA GLY A 62 -25.23 -10.68 -6.94
C GLY A 62 -23.92 -10.61 -6.15
N LEU A 63 -23.80 -9.56 -5.34
CA LEU A 63 -22.65 -9.28 -4.47
C LEU A 63 -23.17 -9.01 -3.05
N GLN A 64 -22.66 -9.75 -2.07
CA GLN A 64 -23.13 -9.67 -0.67
C GLN A 64 -22.14 -8.93 0.21
N HIS A 65 -20.84 -9.15 0.05
CA HIS A 65 -19.82 -8.57 0.91
C HIS A 65 -18.74 -7.85 0.11
N ILE A 66 -18.26 -6.74 0.65
CA ILE A 66 -17.13 -5.97 0.13
C ILE A 66 -16.07 -5.90 1.22
N TYR A 67 -14.85 -6.26 0.85
CA TYR A 67 -13.66 -6.15 1.65
C TYR A 67 -12.71 -5.18 0.94
N HIS A 68 -12.09 -4.29 1.71
CA HIS A 68 -11.20 -3.26 1.18
C HIS A 68 -9.94 -3.19 2.04
N GLU A 69 -8.77 -3.32 1.44
CA GLU A 69 -7.49 -3.16 2.13
C GLU A 69 -7.39 -1.76 2.76
N SER A 70 -6.80 -1.66 3.94
CA SER A 70 -6.69 -0.45 4.78
C SER A 70 -7.99 0.02 5.45
N LEU A 71 -9.02 -0.83 5.50
CA LEU A 71 -10.30 -0.51 6.10
C LEU A 71 -10.51 -1.22 7.44
N THR A 72 -10.57 -0.46 8.52
CA THR A 72 -10.69 -0.97 9.90
C THR A 72 -12.11 -0.92 10.45
N MET A 73 -13.02 -0.21 9.77
CA MET A 73 -14.42 -0.08 10.14
C MET A 73 -15.32 -0.48 8.96
N GLY A 74 -16.44 -1.13 9.24
CA GLY A 74 -17.44 -1.52 8.24
C GLY A 74 -18.57 -0.50 8.11
N GLY A 75 -19.52 -0.77 7.21
CA GLY A 75 -20.73 0.03 7.03
C GLY A 75 -20.47 1.51 6.72
N ASP A 76 -21.29 2.38 7.29
CA ASP A 76 -21.25 3.83 7.01
C ASP A 76 -19.95 4.49 7.48
N GLU A 77 -19.42 4.12 8.65
CA GLU A 77 -18.12 4.62 9.13
C GLU A 77 -16.97 4.21 8.19
N GLY A 78 -17.02 2.98 7.67
CA GLY A 78 -16.07 2.52 6.65
C GLY A 78 -16.16 3.33 5.35
N LEU A 79 -17.37 3.67 4.90
CA LEU A 79 -17.56 4.52 3.73
C LEU A 79 -16.99 5.94 3.96
N GLU A 80 -17.20 6.53 5.14
CA GLU A 80 -16.60 7.82 5.49
C GLU A 80 -15.07 7.77 5.48
N GLN A 81 -14.48 6.70 6.03
CA GLN A 81 -13.03 6.46 6.00
C GLN A 81 -12.51 6.37 4.55
N LEU A 82 -13.20 5.64 3.67
CA LEU A 82 -12.84 5.55 2.25
C LEU A 82 -12.92 6.90 1.54
N GLY A 83 -13.95 7.70 1.84
CA GLY A 83 -14.15 9.02 1.25
C GLY A 83 -13.01 10.00 1.53
N ALA A 84 -12.36 9.87 2.69
CA ALA A 84 -11.18 10.67 3.04
C ALA A 84 -9.89 10.18 2.35
N ALA A 85 -9.84 8.92 1.92
CA ALA A 85 -8.63 8.27 1.41
C ALA A 85 -8.54 8.25 -0.13
N ASP A 86 -9.59 7.81 -0.82
CA ASP A 86 -9.61 7.70 -2.29
C ASP A 86 -11.03 7.80 -2.86
N GLN A 87 -11.28 8.86 -3.62
CA GLN A 87 -12.61 9.17 -4.15
C GLN A 87 -13.13 8.12 -5.14
N ARG A 88 -12.24 7.42 -5.87
CA ARG A 88 -12.62 6.41 -6.88
C ARG A 88 -13.14 5.14 -6.19
N SER A 89 -12.39 4.66 -5.21
CA SER A 89 -12.76 3.51 -4.38
C SER A 89 -14.04 3.81 -3.60
N HIS A 90 -14.13 5.00 -2.98
CA HIS A 90 -15.34 5.44 -2.28
C HIS A 90 -16.58 5.44 -3.18
N GLY A 91 -16.49 6.01 -4.39
CA GLY A 91 -17.61 6.05 -5.33
C GLY A 91 -18.08 4.66 -5.77
N PHE A 92 -17.13 3.76 -6.07
CA PHE A 92 -17.43 2.39 -6.44
C PHE A 92 -18.10 1.61 -5.29
N VAL A 93 -17.50 1.64 -4.09
CA VAL A 93 -18.02 0.92 -2.92
C VAL A 93 -19.40 1.47 -2.53
N THR A 94 -19.61 2.80 -2.56
CA THR A 94 -20.91 3.42 -2.30
C THR A 94 -22.00 2.91 -3.24
N ALA A 95 -21.70 2.74 -4.53
CA ALA A 95 -22.68 2.23 -5.49
C ALA A 95 -23.07 0.77 -5.20
N LYS A 96 -22.10 -0.05 -4.78
CA LYS A 96 -22.33 -1.45 -4.43
C LYS A 96 -23.08 -1.61 -3.11
N THR A 97 -22.74 -0.82 -2.09
CA THR A 97 -23.48 -0.84 -0.82
C THR A 97 -24.92 -0.33 -0.99
N GLY A 98 -25.11 0.69 -1.83
CA GLY A 98 -26.45 1.15 -2.24
C GLY A 98 -27.29 0.10 -2.97
N SER A 99 -26.65 -0.94 -3.52
CA SER A 99 -27.31 -2.09 -4.17
C SER A 99 -27.52 -3.29 -3.23
N GLY A 100 -27.16 -3.16 -1.95
CA GLY A 100 -27.40 -4.15 -0.91
C GLY A 100 -26.17 -4.92 -0.43
N ALA A 101 -24.97 -4.64 -0.94
CA ALA A 101 -23.74 -5.23 -0.42
C ALA A 101 -23.35 -4.63 0.94
N VAL A 102 -22.78 -5.45 1.82
CA VAL A 102 -22.26 -5.04 3.13
C VAL A 102 -20.78 -4.73 3.00
N LEU A 103 -20.36 -3.55 3.48
CA LEU A 103 -18.95 -3.21 3.62
C LEU A 103 -18.43 -3.74 4.95
N GLU A 104 -17.51 -4.70 4.90
CA GLU A 104 -16.95 -5.35 6.08
C GLU A 104 -15.72 -4.61 6.61
N ALA A 105 -15.58 -4.55 7.93
CA ALA A 105 -14.32 -4.18 8.56
C ALA A 105 -13.28 -5.24 8.19
N THR A 106 -12.34 -4.91 7.31
CA THR A 106 -11.46 -5.89 6.65
C THR A 106 -10.18 -6.12 7.44
N GLU A 107 -9.75 -5.13 8.22
CA GLU A 107 -8.48 -5.12 8.92
C GLU A 107 -8.63 -4.83 10.42
N ASP A 108 -7.70 -5.38 11.19
CA ASP A 108 -7.52 -4.98 12.57
C ASP A 108 -6.72 -3.67 12.64
N MET A 109 -7.20 -2.72 13.45
CA MET A 109 -6.60 -1.40 13.56
C MET A 109 -5.18 -1.43 14.10
N ASP A 110 -4.92 -2.21 15.15
CA ASP A 110 -3.61 -2.24 15.81
C ASP A 110 -2.57 -2.90 14.90
N ILE A 111 -2.94 -4.02 14.26
CA ILE A 111 -2.06 -4.71 13.30
C ILE A 111 -1.76 -3.82 12.09
N LEU A 112 -2.77 -3.13 11.55
CA LEU A 112 -2.60 -2.23 10.42
C LEU A 112 -1.65 -1.07 10.77
N LEU A 113 -1.89 -0.39 11.89
CA LEU A 113 -1.07 0.75 12.31
C LEU A 113 0.38 0.33 12.57
N GLU A 114 0.60 -0.81 13.23
CA GLU A 114 1.95 -1.37 13.43
C GLU A 114 2.63 -1.64 12.08
N THR A 115 1.94 -2.30 11.15
CA THR A 115 2.48 -2.59 9.81
C THR A 115 2.89 -1.30 9.08
N LEU A 116 2.03 -0.27 9.13
CA LEU A 116 2.30 1.03 8.49
C LEU A 116 3.44 1.80 9.15
N ASP A 117 3.55 1.77 10.49
CA ASP A 117 4.68 2.36 11.22
C ASP A 117 5.99 1.68 10.84
N LEU A 118 6.03 0.33 10.82
CA LEU A 118 7.21 -0.44 10.44
C LEU A 118 7.61 -0.16 8.98
N GLN A 119 6.64 -0.07 8.07
CA GLN A 119 6.88 0.33 6.68
C GLN A 119 7.51 1.72 6.60
N ARG A 120 6.99 2.71 7.36
CA ARG A 120 7.58 4.05 7.42
C ARG A 120 9.00 4.04 7.98
N CYS A 121 9.25 3.28 9.03
CA CYS A 121 10.60 3.13 9.59
C CYS A 121 11.60 2.58 8.57
N MET A 122 11.19 1.62 7.72
CA MET A 122 12.07 1.04 6.69
C MET A 122 12.42 2.02 5.56
N MET A 123 11.63 3.08 5.35
CA MET A 123 11.94 4.12 4.37
C MET A 123 13.03 5.09 4.83
N ILE A 124 13.36 5.10 6.13
CA ILE A 124 14.42 5.95 6.68
C ILE A 124 15.78 5.29 6.42
N PRO A 125 16.79 6.03 5.93
CA PRO A 125 18.15 5.48 5.80
C PRO A 125 18.70 5.02 7.16
N LEU A 126 19.01 3.73 7.28
CA LEU A 126 19.54 3.13 8.51
C LEU A 126 21.05 2.94 8.43
N ALA A 127 21.78 3.40 9.45
CA ALA A 127 23.23 3.21 9.54
C ALA A 127 23.62 1.77 9.96
N SER A 128 22.76 1.06 10.69
CA SER A 128 23.03 -0.28 11.22
C SER A 128 22.28 -1.36 10.45
N ALA A 129 23.02 -2.24 9.77
CA ALA A 129 22.45 -3.38 9.05
C ALA A 129 21.67 -4.34 9.98
N ASN A 130 22.10 -4.50 11.23
CA ASN A 130 21.42 -5.36 12.20
C ASN A 130 20.04 -4.78 12.60
N VAL A 131 19.96 -3.45 12.77
CA VAL A 131 18.66 -2.79 13.00
C VAL A 131 17.75 -2.98 11.78
N GLY A 132 18.29 -2.82 10.57
CA GLY A 132 17.54 -3.08 9.33
C GLY A 132 16.98 -4.50 9.24
N SER A 133 17.81 -5.52 9.53
CA SER A 133 17.38 -6.93 9.53
C SER A 133 16.24 -7.19 10.53
N ARG A 134 16.36 -6.70 11.77
CA ARG A 134 15.33 -6.89 12.80
C ARG A 134 14.03 -6.18 12.45
N LEU A 135 14.12 -4.98 11.88
CA LEU A 135 12.95 -4.23 11.44
C LEU A 135 12.23 -4.95 10.29
N GLN A 136 12.99 -5.53 9.36
CA GLN A 136 12.45 -6.33 8.27
C GLN A 136 11.76 -7.61 8.76
N GLU A 137 12.36 -8.33 9.72
CA GLU A 137 11.74 -9.50 10.36
C GLU A 137 10.43 -9.13 11.05
N TRP A 138 10.43 -8.06 11.86
CA TRP A 138 9.22 -7.59 12.54
C TRP A 138 8.14 -7.16 11.55
N HIS A 139 8.49 -6.42 10.50
CA HIS A 139 7.55 -6.06 9.45
C HIS A 139 6.97 -7.29 8.75
N ALA A 140 7.79 -8.31 8.45
CA ALA A 140 7.33 -9.54 7.82
C ALA A 140 6.33 -10.29 8.72
N ASP A 141 6.58 -10.36 10.02
CA ASP A 141 5.69 -11.00 10.99
C ASP A 141 4.38 -10.22 11.20
N SER A 142 4.44 -8.88 11.24
CA SER A 142 3.25 -8.03 11.34
C SER A 142 2.39 -8.14 10.08
N ASN A 143 3.01 -8.10 8.89
CA ASN A 143 2.32 -8.24 7.61
C ASN A 143 1.71 -9.63 7.42
N ARG A 144 2.35 -10.69 7.94
CA ARG A 144 1.76 -12.04 7.97
C ARG A 144 0.49 -12.05 8.83
N GLN A 145 0.53 -11.49 10.03
CA GLN A 145 -0.63 -11.40 10.93
C GLN A 145 -1.77 -10.59 10.30
N ARG A 146 -1.44 -9.50 9.59
CA ARG A 146 -2.39 -8.68 8.83
C ARG A 146 -3.18 -9.50 7.82
N TYR A 147 -2.48 -10.26 6.97
CA TYR A 147 -3.15 -11.08 5.95
C TYR A 147 -3.85 -12.32 6.51
N GLU A 148 -3.37 -12.87 7.63
CA GLU A 148 -4.09 -13.90 8.39
C GLU A 148 -5.42 -13.36 8.94
N HIS A 149 -5.42 -12.13 9.47
CA HIS A 149 -6.64 -11.47 9.93
C HIS A 149 -7.64 -11.26 8.79
N ILE A 150 -7.20 -10.70 7.65
CA ILE A 150 -8.04 -10.51 6.46
C ILE A 150 -8.65 -11.85 6.00
N ALA A 151 -7.85 -12.93 5.97
CA ALA A 151 -8.34 -14.25 5.60
C ALA A 151 -9.44 -14.75 6.56
N ASN A 152 -9.21 -14.61 7.86
CA ASN A 152 -10.18 -15.02 8.90
C ASN A 152 -11.46 -14.19 8.85
N GLN A 153 -11.35 -12.90 8.57
CA GLN A 153 -12.50 -12.01 8.43
C GLN A 153 -13.38 -12.52 7.30
N ILE A 154 -12.82 -12.69 6.10
CA ILE A 154 -13.52 -13.22 4.92
C ILE A 154 -14.12 -14.61 5.21
N ASP A 155 -13.37 -15.50 5.87
CA ASP A 155 -13.85 -16.84 6.22
C ASP A 155 -15.08 -16.79 7.14
N SER A 156 -15.11 -15.84 8.08
CA SER A 156 -16.17 -15.70 9.06
C SER A 156 -17.42 -14.98 8.55
N THR A 157 -17.28 -14.06 7.59
CA THR A 157 -18.38 -13.23 7.10
C THR A 157 -18.94 -13.69 5.76
N LEU A 158 -18.14 -14.29 4.88
CA LEU A 158 -18.62 -14.79 3.59
C LEU A 158 -19.31 -16.15 3.79
N GLY A 159 -20.63 -16.17 3.67
CA GLY A 159 -21.47 -17.35 3.82
C GLY A 159 -21.54 -18.22 2.57
N GLU A 160 -22.14 -19.41 2.72
CA GLU A 160 -22.35 -20.34 1.61
C GLU A 160 -23.19 -19.72 0.49
N ASN A 161 -22.79 -19.94 -0.77
CA ASN A 161 -23.39 -19.39 -1.99
C ASN A 161 -23.24 -17.89 -2.19
N GLU A 162 -22.68 -17.17 -1.21
CA GLU A 162 -22.47 -15.73 -1.32
C GLU A 162 -21.25 -15.41 -2.17
N THR A 163 -21.28 -14.21 -2.73
CA THR A 163 -20.20 -13.60 -3.49
C THR A 163 -19.67 -12.40 -2.71
N GLY A 164 -18.38 -12.44 -2.41
CA GLY A 164 -17.63 -11.32 -1.88
C GLY A 164 -16.80 -10.63 -2.98
N LEU A 165 -16.41 -9.39 -2.73
CA LEU A 165 -15.43 -8.66 -3.53
C LEU A 165 -14.33 -8.16 -2.59
N LEU A 166 -13.07 -8.47 -2.89
CA LEU A 166 -11.91 -7.99 -2.16
C LEU A 166 -11.09 -7.06 -3.05
N LEU A 167 -11.00 -5.79 -2.67
CA LEU A 167 -10.02 -4.85 -3.22
C LEU A 167 -8.74 -4.91 -2.38
N ILE A 168 -7.64 -5.37 -2.97
CA ILE A 168 -6.37 -5.56 -2.26
C ILE A 168 -5.16 -5.42 -3.18
N SER A 169 -4.02 -5.03 -2.63
CA SER A 169 -2.74 -4.97 -3.32
C SER A 169 -2.38 -6.28 -4.02
N GLU A 170 -1.78 -6.18 -5.22
CA GLU A 170 -1.46 -7.36 -6.07
C GLU A 170 -0.48 -8.35 -5.42
N ARG A 171 0.31 -7.88 -4.45
CA ARG A 171 1.32 -8.68 -3.75
C ARG A 171 0.85 -9.15 -2.37
N HIS A 172 -0.47 -9.22 -2.17
CA HIS A 172 -1.03 -9.73 -0.93
C HIS A 172 -0.58 -11.17 -0.65
N GLN A 173 -0.60 -11.56 0.63
CA GLN A 173 -0.24 -12.92 1.05
C GLN A 173 -1.42 -13.69 1.64
N VAL A 174 -2.64 -13.14 1.54
CA VAL A 174 -3.89 -13.78 1.99
C VAL A 174 -3.99 -15.20 1.44
N GLN A 175 -4.23 -16.15 2.34
CA GLN A 175 -4.49 -17.55 2.01
C GLN A 175 -5.98 -17.81 2.22
N PHE A 176 -6.72 -18.01 1.13
CA PHE A 176 -8.16 -18.27 1.21
C PHE A 176 -8.44 -19.75 1.56
N PRO A 177 -9.51 -20.03 2.33
CA PRO A 177 -10.02 -21.38 2.51
C PRO A 177 -10.27 -22.10 1.18
N SER A 178 -10.06 -23.41 1.16
CA SER A 178 -10.12 -24.22 -0.07
C SER A 178 -11.50 -24.31 -0.72
N ASP A 179 -12.55 -23.96 0.01
CA ASP A 179 -13.94 -23.94 -0.45
C ASP A 179 -14.37 -22.56 -1.01
N ILE A 180 -13.48 -21.55 -0.96
CA ILE A 180 -13.67 -20.28 -1.66
C ILE A 180 -13.16 -20.40 -3.09
N GLU A 181 -14.05 -20.16 -4.06
CA GLU A 181 -13.69 -20.01 -5.46
C GLU A 181 -13.27 -18.57 -5.74
N VAL A 182 -12.02 -18.37 -6.16
CA VAL A 182 -11.47 -17.03 -6.40
C VAL A 182 -11.49 -16.69 -7.89
N PHE A 183 -12.13 -15.56 -8.22
CA PHE A 183 -12.20 -15.00 -9.57
C PHE A 183 -11.34 -13.75 -9.64
N TYR A 184 -10.22 -13.83 -10.37
CA TYR A 184 -9.35 -12.68 -10.58
C TYR A 184 -9.96 -11.68 -11.57
N VAL A 185 -10.09 -10.42 -11.15
CA VAL A 185 -10.54 -9.31 -12.00
C VAL A 185 -9.31 -8.54 -12.47
N SER A 186 -8.77 -8.94 -13.62
CA SER A 186 -7.56 -8.37 -14.21
C SER A 186 -7.85 -7.79 -15.60
N PRO A 187 -8.38 -6.56 -15.69
CA PRO A 187 -8.65 -5.93 -16.99
C PRO A 187 -7.36 -5.63 -17.77
N PRO A 188 -7.41 -5.60 -19.12
CA PRO A 188 -6.25 -5.22 -19.93
C PRO A 188 -5.63 -3.88 -19.54
N ALA A 189 -6.43 -2.91 -19.10
CA ALA A 189 -5.94 -1.63 -18.60
C ALA A 189 -5.03 -1.73 -17.36
N LEU A 190 -5.04 -2.86 -16.63
CA LEU A 190 -4.09 -3.09 -15.54
C LEU A 190 -2.65 -3.18 -16.06
N ASP A 191 -2.43 -3.81 -17.22
CA ASP A 191 -1.10 -3.89 -17.82
C ASP A 191 -0.61 -2.53 -18.31
N ASP A 192 -1.53 -1.70 -18.83
CA ASP A 192 -1.22 -0.32 -19.20
C ASP A 192 -0.85 0.53 -17.98
N TYR A 193 -1.57 0.38 -16.87
CA TYR A 193 -1.22 1.00 -15.59
C TYR A 193 0.15 0.56 -15.08
N ARG A 194 0.44 -0.74 -15.04
CA ARG A 194 1.74 -1.27 -14.60
C ARG A 194 2.89 -0.69 -15.44
N ARG A 195 2.72 -0.65 -16.76
CA ARG A 195 3.73 -0.09 -17.68
C ARG A 195 3.95 1.40 -17.44
N TRP A 196 2.87 2.17 -17.29
CA TRP A 196 2.98 3.60 -16.99
C TRP A 196 3.64 3.85 -15.62
N PHE A 197 3.20 3.14 -14.58
CA PHE A 197 3.70 3.32 -13.22
C PHE A 197 5.20 3.00 -13.12
N GLN A 198 5.67 1.95 -13.79
CA GLN A 198 7.09 1.63 -13.87
C GLN A 198 7.89 2.76 -14.53
N ASN A 199 7.43 3.25 -15.69
CA ASN A 199 8.08 4.34 -16.39
C ASN A 199 8.13 5.63 -15.56
N TRP A 200 7.07 5.90 -14.79
CA TRP A 200 6.96 7.06 -13.91
C TRP A 200 7.95 6.96 -12.73
N MET A 201 8.04 5.79 -12.09
CA MET A 201 9.02 5.55 -11.01
C MET A 201 10.46 5.71 -11.51
N ASP A 202 10.80 5.17 -12.68
CA ASP A 202 12.15 5.27 -13.24
C ASP A 202 12.53 6.73 -13.52
N GLN A 203 11.59 7.53 -14.01
CA GLN A 203 11.79 8.98 -14.23
C GLN A 203 11.97 9.74 -12.92
N GLN A 204 11.18 9.40 -11.88
CA GLN A 204 11.30 10.04 -10.57
C GLN A 204 12.66 9.75 -9.93
N GLN A 205 13.11 8.49 -9.97
CA GLN A 205 14.43 8.11 -9.46
C GLN A 205 15.57 8.79 -10.21
N ALA A 206 15.47 8.91 -11.54
CA ALA A 206 16.45 9.63 -12.36
C ALA A 206 16.48 11.13 -12.03
N ALA A 207 15.32 11.76 -11.81
CA ALA A 207 15.23 13.17 -11.43
C ALA A 207 15.85 13.45 -10.05
N THR A 208 15.53 12.62 -9.04
CA THR A 208 16.12 12.75 -7.69
C THR A 208 17.63 12.51 -7.72
N ALA A 209 18.12 11.57 -8.54
CA ALA A 209 19.56 11.34 -8.70
C ALA A 209 20.28 12.53 -9.34
N ALA A 210 19.68 13.17 -10.35
CA ALA A 210 20.24 14.35 -11.00
C ALA A 210 20.24 15.61 -10.10
N GLU A 211 19.27 15.76 -9.22
CA GLU A 211 19.21 16.86 -8.23
C GLU A 211 20.18 16.66 -7.04
N SER A 212 20.66 15.43 -6.85
CA SER A 212 21.61 15.05 -5.77
C SER A 212 23.09 15.18 -6.18
N GLU A 213 23.40 15.51 -7.44
CA GLU A 213 24.78 15.75 -7.87
C GLU A 213 25.28 17.10 -7.30
N PRO A 214 26.39 17.14 -6.53
CA PRO A 214 26.96 18.39 -6.10
C PRO A 214 27.47 19.13 -7.34
N THR A 215 26.95 20.32 -7.58
CA THR A 215 27.52 21.26 -8.56
C THR A 215 28.90 21.68 -8.05
N GLY A 216 29.92 20.94 -8.49
CA GLY A 216 31.31 21.25 -8.23
C GLY A 216 31.64 22.64 -8.78
N THR A 217 31.79 23.60 -7.87
CA THR A 217 32.67 24.74 -8.08
C THR A 217 33.71 24.68 -6.96
N ASP A 218 34.84 24.04 -7.26
CA ASP A 218 36.05 24.16 -6.45
C ASP A 218 36.46 25.63 -6.42
N ALA A 219 36.27 26.29 -5.27
CA ALA A 219 37.07 27.43 -4.89
C ALA A 219 38.02 26.94 -3.80
N GLU A 220 39.26 26.67 -4.19
CA GLU A 220 40.38 26.38 -3.31
C GLU A 220 40.41 27.37 -2.13
N VAL A 221 40.23 26.87 -0.91
CA VAL A 221 40.80 27.52 0.28
C VAL A 221 42.02 26.70 0.65
N ALA A 222 43.18 27.16 0.17
CA ALA A 222 44.47 26.67 0.59
C ALA A 222 44.59 26.79 2.12
N VAL A 223 44.62 25.65 2.80
CA VAL A 223 45.07 25.58 4.19
C VAL A 223 46.59 25.59 4.13
N ASN A 224 47.19 26.72 4.53
CA ASN A 224 48.62 26.80 4.80
C ASN A 224 48.86 26.19 6.18
N ASP A 225 49.37 24.96 6.20
CA ASP A 225 50.03 24.35 7.36
C ASP A 225 51.49 24.81 7.35
N ASP A 226 51.79 25.89 8.06
CA ASP A 226 53.11 26.14 8.65
C ASP A 226 53.03 27.34 9.61
N GLU A 227 52.69 27.08 10.88
CA GLU A 227 53.39 27.72 12.00
C GLU A 227 53.24 26.85 13.27
N ILE A 228 54.30 26.06 13.47
CA ILE A 228 54.56 25.22 14.61
C ILE A 228 55.44 25.99 15.63
N TYR A 229 55.05 25.90 16.91
CA TYR A 229 55.78 26.22 18.16
C TYR A 229 56.05 27.67 18.58
N GLY A 230 55.45 28.02 19.73
CA GLY A 230 55.91 29.08 20.64
C GLY A 230 55.22 28.96 22.01
N VAL A 231 55.78 28.12 22.90
CA VAL A 231 55.46 28.08 24.33
C VAL A 231 56.33 29.10 25.05
N GLU A 232 55.76 29.94 25.92
CA GLU A 232 56.35 30.47 27.18
C GLU A 232 55.25 31.32 27.88
N GLU A 233 54.62 30.85 28.96
CA GLU A 233 55.01 30.86 30.39
C GLU A 233 54.82 32.21 31.14
N ALA A 234 54.01 32.10 32.21
CA ALA A 234 54.04 32.81 33.50
C ALA A 234 53.78 34.32 33.65
N ALA A 235 52.68 34.63 34.36
CA ALA A 235 52.62 35.33 35.66
C ALA A 235 51.12 35.66 35.94
N GLY A 236 50.51 35.44 37.10
CA GLY A 236 51.01 35.44 38.46
C GLY A 236 50.22 36.48 39.27
N GLN A 237 49.28 35.98 40.09
CA GLN A 237 48.81 36.50 41.39
C GLN A 237 47.94 37.77 41.51
N ASP A 238 46.85 37.58 42.29
CA ASP A 238 46.25 38.41 43.35
C ASP A 238 44.75 38.61 43.16
N GLU A 239 43.85 38.47 44.14
CA GLU A 239 43.92 38.04 45.54
C GLU A 239 42.48 37.69 45.96
N ALA A 240 42.32 36.93 47.03
CA ALA A 240 41.04 36.48 47.58
C ALA A 240 40.30 37.59 48.32
N SER A 241 38.96 37.52 48.39
CA SER A 241 38.19 37.82 49.62
C SER A 241 36.68 37.54 49.48
N GLU A 242 36.24 36.57 50.29
CA GLU A 242 35.02 36.55 51.12
C GLU A 242 33.62 36.79 50.50
N GLU A 243 32.84 35.70 50.45
CA GLU A 243 31.41 35.68 50.85
C GLU A 243 31.28 35.97 52.36
N PRO A 244 30.17 36.57 52.88
CA PRO A 244 28.93 35.81 53.06
C PRO A 244 27.58 36.55 52.91
N GLU A 245 26.55 35.71 52.75
CA GLU A 245 25.11 35.85 53.03
C GLU A 245 24.56 37.16 53.64
N THR A 246 23.37 37.57 53.18
CA THR A 246 22.19 37.78 54.06
C THR A 246 20.88 37.84 53.26
N ASP A 247 19.90 37.07 53.76
CA ASP A 247 18.40 37.12 53.62
C ASP A 247 17.74 37.16 52.22
#